data_AF-A0A4R3JL60-F1
#
_entry.id   AF-A0A4R3JL60-F1
#
_cell.length_a   1.000
_cell.length_b   1.000
_cell.length_c   1.000
_cell.angle_alpha   90.00
_cell.angle_beta   90.00
_cell.angle_gamma   90.00
#
_symmetry.space_group_name_H-M   'P 1'
#
loop_
_entity.id
_entity.type
_entity.pdbx_description
1 polymer ?
#
loop_
_entity_poly.entity_id
_entity_poly.type
_entity_poly.pdbx_seq_one_letter_code
_entity_poly.pdbx_strand_id
1 'polypeptide(L)'
;MQKLEELFENEPDNNKFNAVLEMADAYAENEHETKKLEEKIQWGKDICAATGEDTDILPDQVFISIAEKLEDRMLENNGDLEYAVVQEVLAEYEKSKRS
;
A
#
# COMPACT_ATOMS: atom_id res chain seq x y z
N MET A 1 -3.73 -13.11 -23.54
CA MET A 1 -4.15 -14.51 -23.34
C MET A 1 -4.01 -15.33 -24.62
N GLN A 2 -4.76 -15.05 -25.69
CA GLN A 2 -4.72 -15.84 -26.95
C GLN A 2 -3.32 -16.12 -27.52
N LYS A 3 -2.43 -15.12 -27.61
CA LYS A 3 -1.05 -15.32 -28.12
C LYS A 3 -0.15 -16.17 -27.22
N LEU A 4 -0.44 -16.24 -25.92
CA LEU A 4 0.32 -17.08 -25.00
C LEU A 4 -0.18 -18.52 -25.06
N GLU A 5 -1.50 -18.71 -25.14
CA GLU A 5 -2.16 -20.01 -25.32
C GLU A 5 -1.69 -20.69 -26.62
N GLU A 6 -1.56 -19.95 -27.72
CA GLU A 6 -1.03 -20.44 -29.01
C GLU A 6 0.42 -20.96 -28.92
N LEU A 7 1.25 -20.45 -28.00
CA LEU A 7 2.65 -20.90 -27.84
C LEU A 7 2.76 -22.25 -27.12
N PHE A 8 1.73 -22.64 -26.38
CA PHE A 8 1.65 -23.90 -25.64
C PHE A 8 0.65 -24.90 -26.25
N GLU A 9 0.05 -24.55 -27.39
CA GLU A 9 -1.02 -25.31 -28.05
C GLU A 9 -0.60 -26.74 -28.46
N ASN A 10 0.70 -26.97 -28.63
CA ASN A 10 1.29 -28.28 -28.94
C ASN A 10 2.10 -28.89 -27.80
N GLU A 11 2.15 -28.26 -26.61
CA GLU A 11 2.79 -28.87 -25.45
C GLU A 11 1.85 -29.89 -24.80
N PRO A 12 2.27 -31.15 -24.66
CA PRO A 12 1.42 -32.22 -24.10
C PRO A 12 1.16 -32.04 -22.60
N ASP A 13 1.83 -31.08 -21.96
CA ASP A 13 1.88 -30.91 -20.51
C ASP A 13 1.33 -29.52 -20.14
N ASN A 14 0.01 -29.46 -19.96
CA ASN A 14 -0.76 -28.29 -19.50
C ASN A 14 -0.19 -27.66 -18.19
N ASN A 15 0.70 -28.39 -17.52
CA ASN A 15 1.40 -28.03 -16.31
C ASN A 15 2.36 -26.83 -16.49
N LYS A 16 3.01 -26.70 -17.66
CA LYS A 16 3.93 -25.57 -17.91
C LYS A 16 3.21 -24.27 -18.22
N PHE A 17 2.11 -24.35 -18.96
CA PHE A 17 1.24 -23.20 -19.22
C PHE A 17 0.64 -22.67 -17.90
N ASN A 18 0.12 -23.56 -17.06
CA ASN A 18 -0.38 -23.19 -15.73
C ASN A 18 0.72 -22.57 -14.86
N ALA A 19 1.93 -23.12 -14.84
CA ALA A 19 3.05 -22.55 -14.08
C ALA A 19 3.42 -21.13 -14.55
N VAL A 20 3.33 -20.84 -15.86
CA VAL A 20 3.57 -19.49 -16.39
C VAL A 20 2.46 -18.53 -15.96
N LEU A 21 1.19 -18.98 -15.95
CA LEU A 21 0.07 -18.17 -15.45
C LEU A 21 0.19 -17.89 -13.95
N GLU A 22 0.47 -18.91 -13.14
CA GLU A 22 0.70 -18.75 -11.70
C GLU A 22 1.85 -17.79 -11.40
N MET A 23 2.93 -17.87 -12.19
CA MET A 23 4.05 -16.93 -12.07
C MET A 23 3.63 -15.51 -12.45
N ALA A 24 2.86 -15.33 -13.52
CA ALA A 24 2.37 -14.02 -13.95
C ALA A 24 1.43 -13.39 -12.89
N ASP A 25 0.56 -14.19 -12.30
CA ASP A 25 -0.32 -13.77 -11.21
C ASP A 25 0.49 -13.35 -9.98
N ALA A 26 1.49 -14.15 -9.58
CA ALA A 26 2.38 -13.81 -8.46
C ALA A 26 3.17 -12.52 -8.71
N TYR A 27 3.62 -12.27 -9.95
CA TYR A 27 4.26 -11.01 -10.31
C TYR A 27 3.30 -9.83 -10.23
N ALA A 28 2.07 -9.98 -10.72
CA ALA A 28 1.05 -8.94 -10.67
C ALA A 28 0.66 -8.60 -9.23
N GLU A 29 0.51 -9.62 -8.38
CA GLU A 29 0.25 -9.43 -6.94
C GLU A 29 1.41 -8.73 -6.24
N ASN A 30 2.66 -9.13 -6.52
CA ASN A 30 3.83 -8.47 -5.96
C ASN A 30 3.98 -7.01 -6.42
N GLU A 31 3.70 -6.71 -7.69
CA GLU A 31 3.69 -5.34 -8.21
C GLU A 31 2.60 -4.51 -7.53
N HIS A 32 1.42 -5.08 -7.33
CA HIS A 32 0.32 -4.44 -6.62
C HIS A 32 0.70 -4.12 -5.16
N GLU A 33 1.23 -5.09 -4.42
CA GLU A 33 1.63 -4.89 -3.03
C GLU A 33 2.78 -3.88 -2.90
N THR A 34 3.70 -3.86 -3.86
CA THR A 34 4.78 -2.86 -3.91
C THR A 34 4.21 -1.45 -4.08
N LYS A 35 3.29 -1.25 -5.02
CA LYS A 35 2.62 0.05 -5.23
C LYS A 35 1.85 0.50 -4.00
N LYS A 36 1.11 -0.42 -3.37
CA LYS A 36 0.36 -0.14 -2.14
C LYS A 36 1.28 0.30 -1.00
N LEU A 37 2.46 -0.31 -0.88
CA LEU A 37 3.46 0.10 0.11
C LEU A 37 4.01 1.52 -0.18
N GLU A 38 4.30 1.83 -1.43
CA GLU A 38 4.74 3.18 -1.85
C GLU A 38 3.68 4.24 -1.57
N GLU A 39 2.40 3.94 -1.84
CA GLU A 39 1.27 4.82 -1.51
C GLU A 39 1.16 5.07 0.00
N LYS A 40 1.27 4.03 0.83
CA LYS A 40 1.29 4.18 2.31
C LYS A 40 2.43 5.07 2.77
N ILE A 41 3.63 4.90 2.22
CA ILE A 41 4.77 5.75 2.54
C ILE A 41 4.47 7.21 2.18
N GLN A 42 3.87 7.46 1.01
CA GLN A 42 3.52 8.81 0.60
C GLN A 42 2.48 9.44 1.51
N TRP A 43 1.42 8.72 1.89
CA TRP A 43 0.41 9.22 2.82
C TRP A 43 0.99 9.56 4.19
N GLY A 44 1.87 8.71 4.71
CA GLY A 44 2.58 8.98 5.96
C GLY A 44 3.48 10.22 5.86
N LYS A 45 4.19 10.41 4.74
CA LYS A 45 4.97 11.63 4.47
C LYS A 45 4.10 12.88 4.44
N ASP A 46 2.95 12.82 3.77
CA ASP A 46 2.04 13.95 3.66
C ASP A 46 1.50 14.37 5.05
N ILE A 47 1.19 13.40 5.91
CA ILE A 47 0.79 13.65 7.31
C ILE A 47 1.94 14.27 8.11
N CYS A 48 3.15 13.71 8.03
CA CYS A 48 4.31 14.26 8.74
C CYS A 48 4.63 15.70 8.28
N ALA A 49 4.63 15.94 6.97
CA ALA A 49 4.84 17.26 6.38
C ALA A 49 3.77 18.27 6.82
N ALA A 50 2.50 17.85 6.94
CA ALA A 50 1.43 18.68 7.47
C ALA A 50 1.67 19.10 8.94
N THR A 51 2.40 18.30 9.72
CA THR A 51 2.85 18.67 11.08
C THR A 51 4.15 19.47 11.13
N GLY A 52 4.70 19.85 9.98
CA GLY A 52 5.94 20.60 9.87
C GLY A 52 7.21 19.79 10.13
N GLU A 53 7.14 18.46 10.02
CA GLU A 53 8.32 17.60 10.11
C GLU A 53 9.09 17.51 8.80
N ASP A 54 10.40 17.33 8.94
CA ASP A 54 11.27 16.98 7.83
C ASP A 54 11.11 15.50 7.50
N THR A 55 10.54 15.22 6.33
CA THR A 55 10.25 13.87 5.86
C THR A 55 11.47 13.16 5.27
N ASP A 56 12.58 13.86 5.04
CA ASP A 56 13.80 13.27 4.48
C ASP A 56 14.64 12.54 5.55
N ILE A 57 14.39 12.83 6.83
CA ILE A 57 15.14 12.26 7.96
C ILE A 57 14.42 11.11 8.67
N LEU A 58 13.13 10.91 8.39
CA LEU A 58 12.31 9.90 9.04
C LEU A 58 12.31 8.59 8.24
N PRO A 59 12.37 7.42 8.91
CA PRO A 59 12.40 6.13 8.23
C PRO A 59 11.01 5.74 7.71
N ASP A 60 10.98 5.00 6.60
CA ASP A 60 9.74 4.56 5.96
C ASP A 60 8.79 3.81 6.89
N GLN A 61 9.32 3.07 7.87
CA GLN A 61 8.52 2.37 8.88
C GLN A 61 7.62 3.32 9.69
N VAL A 62 8.04 4.56 9.93
CA VAL A 62 7.23 5.57 10.61
C VAL A 62 6.07 5.97 9.72
N PHE A 63 6.31 6.25 8.43
CA PHE A 63 5.26 6.62 7.48
C PHE A 63 4.24 5.50 7.31
N ILE A 64 4.70 4.25 7.17
CA ILE A 64 3.82 3.07 7.09
C ILE A 64 2.93 2.97 8.33
N SER A 65 3.49 3.14 9.53
CA SER A 65 2.71 3.05 10.78
C SER A 65 1.65 4.15 10.92
N ILE A 66 1.90 5.33 10.33
CA ILE A 66 0.95 6.45 10.31
C ILE A 66 -0.16 6.16 9.30
N ALA A 67 0.20 5.67 8.11
CA ALA A 67 -0.76 5.30 7.09
C ALA A 67 -1.67 4.14 7.52
N GLU A 68 -1.15 3.13 8.21
CA GLU A 68 -1.96 2.04 8.78
C GLU A 68 -2.98 2.55 9.81
N LYS A 69 -2.57 3.45 10.70
CA LYS A 69 -3.50 4.10 11.64
C LYS A 69 -4.57 4.94 10.95
N LEU A 70 -4.23 5.57 9.83
CA LEU A 70 -5.18 6.33 9.02
C LEU A 70 -6.21 5.39 8.39
N GLU A 71 -5.75 4.30 7.76
CA GLU A 71 -6.61 3.27 7.17
C GLU A 71 -7.56 2.65 8.20
N ASP A 72 -7.04 2.27 9.38
CA ASP A 72 -7.84 1.68 10.46
C ASP A 72 -8.99 2.61 10.87
N ARG A 73 -8.71 3.91 11.03
CA ARG A 73 -9.73 4.90 11.40
C ARG A 73 -10.70 5.20 10.27
N MET A 74 -10.25 5.22 9.03
CA MET A 74 -11.12 5.37 7.87
C MET A 74 -12.10 4.20 7.78
N LEU A 75 -11.63 2.98 8.07
CA LEU A 75 -12.45 1.77 8.12
C LEU A 75 -13.45 1.80 9.29
N GLU A 76 -13.02 2.21 10.49
CA GLU A 76 -13.88 2.36 11.67
C GLU A 76 -15.00 3.40 11.45
N ASN A 77 -14.76 4.40 10.61
CA ASN A 77 -15.71 5.46 10.31
C ASN A 77 -16.52 5.21 9.02
N ASN A 78 -16.56 3.96 8.51
CA ASN A 78 -17.23 3.58 7.25
C ASN A 78 -16.85 4.43 6.03
N GLY A 79 -15.70 5.14 6.05
CA GLY A 79 -15.30 6.07 5.00
C GLY A 79 -16.08 7.40 4.97
N ASP A 80 -16.97 7.69 5.93
CA ASP A 80 -17.90 8.83 5.83
C ASP A 80 -17.25 10.21 6.11
N LEU A 81 -16.13 10.28 6.83
CA LEU A 81 -15.44 11.54 7.17
C LEU A 81 -13.90 11.43 7.12
N GLU A 82 -13.35 11.23 5.92
CA GLU A 82 -11.90 11.17 5.66
C GLU A 82 -11.13 12.35 6.28
N TYR A 83 -11.67 13.58 6.18
CA TYR A 83 -11.03 14.77 6.74
C TYR A 83 -10.98 14.77 8.28
N ALA A 84 -12.05 14.31 8.95
CA ALA A 84 -12.09 14.27 10.40
C ALA A 84 -11.06 13.27 10.95
N VAL A 85 -10.94 12.12 10.29
CA VAL A 85 -9.96 11.09 10.63
C VAL A 85 -8.53 11.60 10.50
N VAL A 86 -8.19 12.31 9.41
CA VAL A 86 -6.88 12.95 9.25
C VAL A 86 -6.58 13.93 10.38
N GLN A 87 -7.55 14.76 10.78
CA GLN A 87 -7.37 15.73 11.87
C GLN A 87 -7.12 15.06 13.22
N GLU A 88 -7.77 13.94 13.52
CA GLU A 88 -7.53 13.22 14.77
C GLU A 88 -6.14 12.56 14.81
N VAL A 89 -5.71 11.95 13.71
CA VAL A 89 -4.36 11.35 13.60
C VAL A 89 -3.29 12.42 13.78
N LEU A 90 -3.46 13.60 13.15
CA LEU A 90 -2.57 14.75 13.34
C LEU A 90 -2.50 15.18 14.80
N ALA A 91 -3.66 15.32 15.46
CA ALA A 91 -3.72 15.76 16.86
C ALA A 91 -3.08 14.77 17.84
N GLU A 92 -3.19 13.47 17.59
CA GLU A 92 -2.52 12.44 18.39
C GLU A 92 -1.02 12.38 18.16
N TYR A 93 -0.59 12.54 16.91
CA TYR A 93 0.82 12.59 16.58
C TYR A 93 1.52 13.79 17.22
N GLU A 94 0.88 14.96 17.28
CA GLU A 94 1.41 16.09 18.04
C GLU A 94 1.48 15.85 19.54
N LYS A 95 0.51 15.13 20.12
CA LYS A 95 0.50 14.79 21.55
C LYS A 95 1.61 13.81 21.91
N SER A 96 1.89 12.82 21.07
CA SER A 96 2.94 11.83 21.32
C SER A 96 4.34 12.44 21.34
N LYS A 97 4.56 13.57 20.65
CA LYS A 97 5.83 14.33 20.68
C LYS A 97 6.04 15.15 21.96
N ARG A 98 4.96 15.45 22.71
CA ARG A 98 5.00 16.30 23.91
C ARG A 98 5.09 15.51 25.22
N SER A 99 4.99 14.19 25.16
CA SER A 99 5.13 13.28 26.31
C SER A 99 6.50 12.63 26.35
#